data_AF-A0A6B0HP04-F1
#
_entry.id   AF-A0A6B0HP04-F1
#
_cell.length_a   1.000
_cell.length_b   1.000
_cell.length_c   1.000
_cell.angle_alpha   90.00
_cell.angle_beta   90.00
_cell.angle_gamma   90.00
#
_symmetry.space_group_name_H-M   'P 1'
#
loop_
_entity.id
_entity.type
_entity.pdbx_description
1 polymer ?
#
loop_
_entity_poly.entity_id
_entity_poly.type
_entity_poly.pdbx_seq_one_letter_code
_entity_poly.pdbx_strand_id
1 'polypeptide(L)'
;MTYHSVGPRQIALLEAWADHIQSANSGPGFDLTDENRTHRTQGRAESFLGDPTENRFRELWSYETLADAVIGGPDIVLNQFEDAEHIAETIEEIRTATNYDPTWESTFPVDTAVWELYGRLHPESAPILYSECTRGLNDLGFSNPGSYAEAEETWQEFNCTYDEHVGHATLGTDHEVSHNHEMSEFLGFIATQDDETIEETLLNDEYRPIRGWREAWPVASDISLSEYESHLNGYAKAKQDGGLKWDGADDLWNKGHVEVWKDEYRKHVETVVKPKYDLTAIDSDEVEPLLDDLTESMSASSPVPAYMLGGRQGGILWSGFKKRSLEDPEVAASVLSYLFNDDDHVNLRLDRFGSFYGDLDDGGGQLLSLATILLTFVYPREYVLYRWGLMSTFFGDFADYNVRTGFNTDQYWKLNVACKRHLLADLDRRLDNPTMLDVHTIMYVYDRKYADGN
;
A
#
# COMPACT_ATOMS: atom_id res chain seq x y z
N MET A 1 -16.68 18.29 -2.62
CA MET A 1 -15.99 17.18 -1.94
C MET A 1 -14.61 17.07 -2.53
N THR A 2 -13.60 17.23 -1.68
CA THR A 2 -12.21 16.92 -1.98
C THR A 2 -12.07 15.40 -1.94
N TYR A 3 -11.57 14.81 -3.02
CA TYR A 3 -11.34 13.37 -3.09
C TYR A 3 -10.11 13.03 -2.25
N HIS A 4 -10.28 12.21 -1.21
CA HIS A 4 -9.15 11.67 -0.46
C HIS A 4 -8.57 10.48 -1.23
N SER A 5 -7.41 10.68 -1.86
CA SER A 5 -6.73 9.59 -2.56
C SER A 5 -6.01 8.71 -1.55
N VAL A 6 -6.59 7.53 -1.27
CA VAL A 6 -5.91 6.46 -0.53
C VAL A 6 -4.82 5.82 -1.41
N GLY A 7 -3.80 5.22 -0.79
CA GLY A 7 -2.70 4.58 -1.50
C GLY A 7 -3.06 3.19 -2.02
N PRO A 8 -2.23 2.60 -2.92
CA PRO A 8 -2.52 1.33 -3.59
C PRO A 8 -2.68 0.15 -2.62
N ARG A 9 -2.01 0.17 -1.46
CA ARG A 9 -2.18 -0.88 -0.43
C ARG A 9 -3.51 -0.75 0.30
N GLN A 10 -3.97 0.47 0.59
CA GLN A 10 -5.30 0.70 1.15
C GLN A 10 -6.40 0.33 0.15
N ILE A 11 -6.19 0.59 -1.15
CA ILE A 11 -7.10 0.14 -2.21
C ILE A 11 -7.18 -1.39 -2.23
N ALA A 12 -6.05 -2.08 -2.27
CA ALA A 12 -6.02 -3.55 -2.23
C ALA A 12 -6.67 -4.12 -0.96
N LEU A 13 -6.55 -3.42 0.18
CA LEU A 13 -7.22 -3.78 1.43
C LEU A 13 -8.75 -3.67 1.33
N LEU A 14 -9.25 -2.59 0.73
CA LEU A 14 -10.69 -2.39 0.50
C LEU A 14 -11.25 -3.44 -0.47
N GLU A 15 -10.56 -3.70 -1.58
CA GLU A 15 -10.97 -4.70 -2.57
C GLU A 15 -10.96 -6.11 -1.98
N ALA A 16 -9.92 -6.48 -1.22
CA ALA A 16 -9.87 -7.76 -0.53
C ALA A 16 -10.97 -7.90 0.55
N TRP A 17 -11.29 -6.81 1.24
CA TRP A 17 -12.43 -6.77 2.16
C TRP A 17 -13.75 -7.04 1.43
N ALA A 18 -14.00 -6.36 0.31
CA ALA A 18 -15.21 -6.52 -0.50
C ALA A 18 -15.43 -7.98 -0.91
N ASP A 19 -14.39 -8.64 -1.43
CA ASP A 19 -14.44 -10.03 -1.86
C ASP A 19 -14.64 -10.98 -0.67
N HIS A 20 -14.03 -10.70 0.48
CA HIS A 20 -14.16 -11.51 1.68
C HIS A 20 -15.63 -11.52 2.19
N ILE A 21 -16.20 -10.34 2.39
CA ILE A 21 -17.52 -10.20 3.04
C ILE A 21 -18.69 -10.55 2.12
N GLN A 22 -18.49 -10.72 0.81
CA GLN A 22 -19.51 -11.33 -0.06
C GLN A 22 -19.83 -12.77 0.34
N SER A 23 -18.88 -13.48 0.96
CA SER A 23 -19.03 -14.90 1.32
C SER A 23 -18.97 -15.18 2.82
N ALA A 24 -18.18 -14.40 3.57
CA ALA A 24 -18.07 -14.51 5.01
C ALA A 24 -19.00 -13.51 5.70
N ASN A 25 -19.80 -14.00 6.65
CA ASN A 25 -20.72 -13.16 7.44
C ASN A 25 -20.19 -12.81 8.84
N SER A 26 -19.05 -13.37 9.24
CA SER A 26 -18.41 -13.10 10.53
C SER A 26 -16.96 -13.59 10.52
N GLY A 27 -16.13 -12.99 11.37
CA GLY A 27 -14.74 -13.37 11.54
C GLY A 27 -14.07 -12.62 12.70
N PRO A 28 -12.73 -12.74 12.84
CA PRO A 28 -12.00 -11.96 13.83
C PRO A 28 -12.23 -10.46 13.61
N GLY A 29 -12.86 -9.79 14.58
CA GLY A 29 -13.04 -8.34 14.56
C GLY A 29 -14.19 -7.81 13.70
N PHE A 30 -15.04 -8.66 13.11
CA PHE A 30 -16.25 -8.22 12.39
C PHE A 30 -17.43 -9.20 12.51
N ASP A 31 -18.66 -8.67 12.47
CA ASP A 31 -19.91 -9.42 12.54
C ASP A 31 -21.01 -8.78 11.66
N LEU A 32 -21.36 -9.48 10.58
CA LEU A 32 -22.41 -9.11 9.61
C LEU A 32 -23.65 -10.00 9.78
N THR A 33 -23.72 -10.80 10.83
CA THR A 33 -24.87 -11.70 11.07
C THR A 33 -26.08 -10.95 11.62
N ASP A 34 -27.22 -11.62 11.72
CA ASP A 34 -28.40 -11.08 12.40
C ASP A 34 -28.20 -10.85 13.92
N GLU A 35 -27.10 -11.33 14.50
CA GLU A 35 -26.74 -11.11 15.91
C GLU A 35 -25.73 -9.96 16.10
N ASN A 36 -25.45 -9.19 15.05
CA ASN A 36 -24.47 -8.11 15.05
C ASN A 36 -24.76 -7.02 16.09
N ARG A 37 -23.76 -6.17 16.35
CA ARG A 37 -23.84 -5.13 17.38
C ARG A 37 -25.01 -4.17 17.16
N THR A 38 -25.34 -3.81 15.90
CA THR A 38 -26.47 -2.93 15.59
C THR A 38 -27.81 -3.54 16.02
N HIS A 39 -28.08 -4.80 15.68
CA HIS A 39 -29.29 -5.49 16.13
C HIS A 39 -29.33 -5.65 17.65
N ARG A 40 -28.18 -5.92 18.29
CA ARG A 40 -28.09 -5.96 19.77
C ARG A 40 -28.44 -4.60 20.39
N THR A 41 -27.92 -3.49 19.85
CA THR A 41 -28.24 -2.13 20.32
C THR A 41 -29.73 -1.83 20.21
N GLN A 42 -30.33 -2.10 19.04
CA GLN A 42 -31.74 -1.85 18.81
C GLN A 42 -32.62 -2.68 19.77
N GLY A 43 -32.36 -3.98 19.88
CA GLY A 43 -33.12 -4.87 20.77
C GLY A 43 -32.96 -4.51 22.26
N ARG A 44 -31.76 -4.11 22.70
CA ARG A 44 -31.53 -3.66 24.09
C ARG A 44 -32.16 -2.29 24.36
N ALA A 45 -32.14 -1.38 23.39
CA ALA A 45 -32.81 -0.09 23.49
C ALA A 45 -34.32 -0.27 23.61
N GLU A 46 -34.94 -1.07 22.73
CA GLU A 46 -36.37 -1.40 22.82
C GLU A 46 -36.74 -2.04 24.15
N SER A 47 -35.93 -2.99 24.62
CA SER A 47 -36.13 -3.65 25.91
C SER A 47 -36.04 -2.66 27.07
N PHE A 48 -35.09 -1.72 27.05
CA PHE A 48 -34.94 -0.70 28.08
C PHE A 48 -36.10 0.30 28.05
N LEU A 49 -36.47 0.81 26.87
CA LEU A 49 -37.58 1.74 26.70
C LEU A 49 -38.93 1.15 27.13
N GLY A 50 -39.12 -0.15 26.97
CA GLY A 50 -40.34 -0.85 27.41
C GLY A 50 -40.45 -1.07 28.93
N ASP A 51 -39.33 -1.05 29.66
CA ASP A 51 -39.26 -1.26 31.13
C ASP A 51 -37.96 -0.65 31.70
N PRO A 52 -37.94 0.68 31.94
CA PRO A 52 -36.73 1.44 32.28
C PRO A 52 -36.19 1.06 33.67
N THR A 53 -35.31 0.06 33.72
CA THR A 53 -34.64 -0.37 34.95
C THR A 53 -33.14 -0.21 34.83
N GLU A 54 -32.46 0.05 35.95
CA GLU A 54 -30.98 0.15 35.95
C GLU A 54 -30.30 -1.10 35.37
N ASN A 55 -30.88 -2.29 35.60
CA ASN A 55 -30.33 -3.53 35.05
C ASN A 55 -30.43 -3.57 33.52
N ARG A 56 -31.57 -3.19 32.93
CA ARG A 56 -31.71 -3.14 31.48
C ARG A 56 -30.85 -2.03 30.87
N PHE A 57 -30.71 -0.90 31.56
CA PHE A 57 -29.77 0.14 31.15
C PHE A 57 -28.32 -0.38 31.12
N ARG A 58 -27.89 -1.13 32.13
CA ARG A 58 -26.54 -1.75 32.14
C ARG A 58 -26.31 -2.74 31.01
N GLU A 59 -27.35 -3.43 30.55
CA GLU A 59 -27.26 -4.32 29.37
C GLU A 59 -27.10 -3.51 28.07
N LEU A 60 -27.86 -2.42 27.92
CA LEU A 60 -27.74 -1.49 26.80
C LEU A 60 -26.38 -0.76 26.79
N TRP A 61 -25.93 -0.30 27.96
CA TRP A 61 -24.71 0.48 28.13
C TRP A 61 -23.53 -0.42 28.52
N SER A 62 -23.18 -1.33 27.60
CA SER A 62 -22.11 -2.32 27.75
C SER A 62 -21.28 -2.44 26.46
N TYR A 63 -20.04 -2.95 26.57
CA TYR A 63 -19.14 -3.14 25.41
C TYR A 63 -19.77 -3.94 24.26
N GLU A 64 -20.55 -4.96 24.61
CA GLU A 64 -21.18 -5.86 23.63
C GLU A 64 -22.23 -5.15 22.76
N THR A 65 -22.75 -4.03 23.25
CA THR A 65 -23.82 -3.23 22.65
C THR A 65 -23.31 -1.89 22.10
N LEU A 66 -22.40 -1.23 22.80
CA LEU A 66 -21.77 0.04 22.45
C LEU A 66 -20.29 -0.03 22.88
N ALA A 67 -19.37 0.05 21.93
CA ALA A 67 -17.93 -0.11 22.16
C ALA A 67 -17.44 0.83 23.27
N ASP A 68 -17.86 2.09 23.20
CA ASP A 68 -17.37 3.15 24.08
C ASP A 68 -18.15 3.28 25.39
N ALA A 69 -19.21 2.48 25.60
CA ALA A 69 -19.97 2.48 26.84
C ALA A 69 -19.15 2.04 28.06
N VAL A 70 -18.02 1.34 27.85
CA VAL A 70 -17.09 0.98 28.92
C VAL A 70 -16.31 2.17 29.48
N ILE A 71 -16.18 3.25 28.69
CA ILE A 71 -15.51 4.47 29.12
C ILE A 71 -16.45 5.17 30.09
N GLY A 72 -16.07 5.21 31.36
CA GLY A 72 -16.93 5.68 32.44
C GLY A 72 -17.98 4.67 32.93
N GLY A 73 -18.46 3.78 32.06
CA GLY A 73 -19.37 2.70 32.43
C GLY A 73 -20.81 3.16 32.72
N PRO A 74 -21.75 2.19 32.86
CA PRO A 74 -23.17 2.50 33.06
C PRO A 74 -23.44 3.24 34.37
N ASP A 75 -22.65 3.01 35.41
CA ASP A 75 -22.81 3.66 36.72
C ASP A 75 -22.64 5.17 36.67
N ILE A 76 -21.72 5.67 35.83
CA ILE A 76 -21.52 7.12 35.73
C ILE A 76 -22.73 7.79 35.10
N VAL A 77 -23.29 7.19 34.04
CA VAL A 77 -24.52 7.68 33.42
C VAL A 77 -25.67 7.63 34.43
N LEU A 78 -25.88 6.49 35.09
CA LEU A 78 -26.95 6.35 36.10
C LEU A 78 -26.85 7.40 37.22
N ASN A 79 -25.65 7.83 37.61
CA ASN A 79 -25.46 8.86 38.63
C ASN A 79 -25.63 10.30 38.11
N GLN A 80 -25.62 10.54 36.79
CA GLN A 80 -25.83 11.86 36.19
C GLN A 80 -27.31 12.17 35.98
N PHE A 81 -28.16 11.15 35.94
CA PHE A 81 -29.60 11.27 35.76
C PHE A 81 -30.34 11.06 37.08
N GLU A 82 -31.58 11.56 37.15
CA GLU A 82 -32.41 11.41 38.36
C GLU A 82 -32.82 9.95 38.59
N ASP A 83 -33.17 9.25 37.51
CA ASP A 83 -33.57 7.85 37.49
C ASP A 83 -33.45 7.27 36.06
N ALA A 84 -33.76 5.98 35.92
CA ALA A 84 -33.74 5.28 34.64
C ALA A 84 -34.83 5.77 33.66
N GLU A 85 -35.92 6.39 34.15
CA GLU A 85 -37.01 6.89 33.31
C GLU A 85 -36.55 8.11 32.51
N HIS A 86 -35.80 9.03 33.13
CA HIS A 86 -35.21 10.18 32.44
C HIS A 86 -34.16 9.77 31.38
N ILE A 87 -33.41 8.69 31.63
CA ILE A 87 -32.50 8.14 30.63
C ILE A 87 -33.31 7.57 29.45
N ALA A 88 -34.40 6.86 29.72
CA ALA A 88 -35.27 6.32 28.68
C ALA A 88 -35.91 7.44 27.83
N GLU A 89 -36.31 8.56 28.43
CA GLU A 89 -36.80 9.74 27.69
C GLU A 89 -35.74 10.26 26.70
N THR A 90 -34.48 10.36 27.14
CA THR A 90 -33.37 10.82 26.29
C THR A 90 -33.07 9.83 25.17
N ILE A 91 -33.09 8.52 25.45
CA ILE A 91 -32.86 7.49 24.43
C ILE A 91 -34.02 7.43 23.42
N GLU A 92 -35.26 7.64 23.87
CA GLU A 92 -36.42 7.75 22.98
C GLU A 92 -36.32 8.98 22.06
N GLU A 93 -35.82 10.10 22.59
CA GLU A 93 -35.52 11.29 21.79
C GLU A 93 -34.50 10.97 20.70
N ILE A 94 -33.37 10.36 21.04
CA ILE A 94 -32.34 9.93 20.08
C ILE A 94 -32.93 8.97 19.04
N ARG A 95 -33.72 7.98 19.46
CA ARG A 95 -34.33 6.96 18.59
C ARG A 95 -35.32 7.55 17.58
N THR A 96 -36.03 8.61 17.95
CA THR A 96 -37.05 9.24 17.10
C THR A 96 -36.55 10.47 16.35
N ALA A 97 -35.32 10.90 16.63
CA ALA A 97 -34.68 12.02 15.96
C ALA A 97 -34.43 11.74 14.47
N THR A 98 -34.49 12.80 13.66
CA THR A 98 -34.16 12.76 12.23
C THR A 98 -32.77 13.25 11.91
N ASN A 99 -32.15 13.97 12.84
CA ASN A 99 -30.80 14.53 12.74
C ASN A 99 -30.14 14.40 14.10
N TYR A 100 -28.81 14.33 14.12
CA TYR A 100 -28.03 14.33 15.34
C TYR A 100 -28.14 15.68 16.07
N ASP A 101 -28.34 15.65 17.39
CA ASP A 101 -28.33 16.84 18.24
C ASP A 101 -27.05 16.86 19.12
N PRO A 102 -26.13 17.83 18.89
CA PRO A 102 -24.90 17.95 19.69
C PRO A 102 -25.13 18.17 21.18
N THR A 103 -26.33 18.56 21.62
CA THR A 103 -26.62 18.72 23.05
C THR A 103 -26.61 17.38 23.80
N TRP A 104 -26.84 16.26 23.11
CA TRP A 104 -26.75 14.92 23.71
C TRP A 104 -25.34 14.60 24.23
N GLU A 105 -24.29 15.16 23.62
CA GLU A 105 -22.89 15.01 24.07
C GLU A 105 -22.69 15.53 25.49
N SER A 106 -23.37 16.63 25.84
CA SER A 106 -23.31 17.17 27.20
C SER A 106 -24.11 16.37 28.24
N THR A 107 -24.92 15.41 27.78
CA THR A 107 -25.83 14.62 28.61
C THR A 107 -25.19 13.29 29.04
N PHE A 108 -24.28 12.76 28.23
CA PHE A 108 -23.56 11.52 28.51
C PHE A 108 -22.08 11.80 28.81
N PRO A 109 -21.38 10.90 29.53
CA PRO A 109 -19.98 11.13 29.91
C PRO A 109 -18.98 10.98 28.76
N VAL A 110 -19.41 10.40 27.63
CA VAL A 110 -18.54 10.03 26.50
C VAL A 110 -19.29 10.27 25.20
N ASP A 111 -18.86 11.29 24.45
CA ASP A 111 -19.51 11.73 23.21
C ASP A 111 -19.62 10.60 22.18
N THR A 112 -18.55 9.82 21.99
CA THR A 112 -18.50 8.74 20.99
C THR A 112 -19.45 7.58 21.30
N ALA A 113 -19.82 7.35 22.57
CA ALA A 113 -20.85 6.38 22.92
C ALA A 113 -22.25 6.84 22.47
N VAL A 114 -22.50 8.15 22.48
CA VAL A 114 -23.74 8.76 21.96
C VAL A 114 -23.76 8.73 20.44
N TRP A 115 -22.61 8.99 19.80
CA TRP A 115 -22.46 8.89 18.35
C TRP A 115 -22.80 7.47 17.87
N GLU A 116 -22.28 6.46 18.58
CA GLU A 116 -22.55 5.06 18.26
C GLU A 116 -24.01 4.70 18.47
N LEU A 117 -24.59 5.11 19.60
CA LEU A 117 -25.99 4.88 19.91
C LEU A 117 -26.90 5.48 18.83
N TYR A 118 -26.67 6.72 18.43
CA TYR A 118 -27.43 7.36 17.36
C TYR A 118 -27.26 6.60 16.03
N GLY A 119 -26.03 6.32 15.61
CA GLY A 119 -25.77 5.60 14.35
C GLY A 119 -26.44 4.22 14.32
N ARG A 120 -26.35 3.42 15.40
CA ARG A 120 -26.95 2.08 15.47
C ARG A 120 -28.47 2.10 15.56
N LEU A 121 -29.07 3.19 16.05
CA LEU A 121 -30.53 3.38 16.01
C LEU A 121 -31.02 3.88 14.64
N HIS A 122 -30.12 4.42 13.80
CA HIS A 122 -30.42 4.97 12.47
C HIS A 122 -29.48 4.45 11.37
N PRO A 123 -29.24 3.12 11.26
CA PRO A 123 -28.16 2.58 10.42
C PRO A 123 -28.34 2.85 8.92
N GLU A 124 -29.57 3.10 8.47
CA GLU A 124 -29.89 3.44 7.07
C GLU A 124 -29.61 4.90 6.69
N SER A 125 -29.50 5.80 7.68
CA SER A 125 -29.48 7.25 7.42
C SER A 125 -28.38 8.01 8.14
N ALA A 126 -27.68 7.38 9.10
CA ALA A 126 -26.64 8.01 9.89
C ALA A 126 -25.37 7.14 9.95
N PRO A 127 -24.19 7.77 10.00
CA PRO A 127 -22.93 7.05 10.17
C PRO A 127 -22.86 6.38 11.54
N ILE A 128 -22.31 5.17 11.59
CA ILE A 128 -22.07 4.43 12.84
C ILE A 128 -20.67 4.76 13.33
N LEU A 129 -20.57 5.76 14.21
CA LEU A 129 -19.31 6.36 14.65
C LEU A 129 -19.02 6.03 16.11
N TYR A 130 -17.81 5.54 16.38
CA TYR A 130 -17.25 5.31 17.72
C TYR A 130 -15.73 5.29 17.66
N SER A 131 -15.06 5.15 18.79
CA SER A 131 -13.59 5.32 18.90
C SER A 131 -12.78 4.34 18.04
N GLU A 132 -13.27 3.13 17.79
CA GLU A 132 -12.60 2.18 16.89
C GLU A 132 -12.79 2.61 15.43
N CYS A 133 -13.99 3.09 15.03
CA CYS A 133 -14.18 3.64 13.68
C CYS A 133 -13.32 4.88 13.41
N THR A 134 -13.21 5.81 14.36
CA THR A 134 -12.37 7.00 14.18
C THR A 134 -10.89 6.64 14.09
N ARG A 135 -10.45 5.60 14.81
CA ARG A 135 -9.11 5.03 14.67
C ARG A 135 -8.91 4.39 13.30
N GLY A 136 -9.86 3.60 12.82
CA GLY A 136 -9.79 2.97 11.49
C GLY A 136 -9.72 4.01 10.36
N LEU A 137 -10.50 5.09 10.46
CA LEU A 137 -10.43 6.21 9.53
C LEU A 137 -9.02 6.83 9.52
N ASN A 138 -8.44 7.08 10.70
CA ASN A 138 -7.10 7.61 10.83
C ASN A 138 -6.03 6.66 10.26
N ASP A 139 -6.15 5.35 10.49
CA ASP A 139 -5.23 4.34 9.95
C ASP A 139 -5.24 4.31 8.41
N LEU A 140 -6.36 4.70 7.78
CA LEU A 140 -6.49 4.87 6.32
C LEU A 140 -6.01 6.24 5.81
N GLY A 141 -5.63 7.15 6.71
CA GLY A 141 -5.12 8.48 6.38
C GLY A 141 -6.15 9.60 6.43
N PHE A 142 -7.38 9.33 6.86
CA PHE A 142 -8.42 10.36 7.04
C PHE A 142 -8.19 11.16 8.33
N SER A 143 -8.80 12.35 8.41
CA SER A 143 -8.70 13.21 9.60
C SER A 143 -9.29 12.55 10.84
N ASN A 144 -8.64 12.73 11.99
CA ASN A 144 -9.23 12.36 13.28
C ASN A 144 -10.19 13.47 13.75
N PRO A 145 -11.51 13.23 13.80
CA PRO A 145 -12.50 14.26 14.08
C PRO A 145 -12.54 14.61 15.58
N GLY A 146 -12.78 15.88 15.89
CA GLY A 146 -12.98 16.39 17.25
C GLY A 146 -14.44 16.62 17.65
N SER A 147 -15.39 16.45 16.72
CA SER A 147 -16.83 16.61 16.93
C SER A 147 -17.63 15.70 16.00
N TYR A 148 -18.92 15.49 16.29
CA TYR A 148 -19.79 14.69 15.42
C TYR A 148 -19.86 15.23 13.98
N ALA A 149 -19.95 16.56 13.81
CA ALA A 149 -20.02 17.18 12.49
C ALA A 149 -18.75 16.93 11.66
N GLU A 150 -17.57 17.05 12.28
CA GLU A 150 -16.30 16.71 11.63
C GLU A 150 -16.21 15.20 11.31
N ALA A 151 -16.77 14.36 12.19
CA ALA A 151 -16.80 12.91 11.99
C ALA A 151 -17.74 12.51 10.85
N GLU A 152 -18.89 13.16 10.72
CA GLU A 152 -19.83 12.98 9.62
C GLU A 152 -19.21 13.42 8.28
N GLU A 153 -18.52 14.56 8.24
CA GLU A 153 -17.79 15.00 7.05
C GLU A 153 -16.71 13.98 6.65
N THR A 154 -15.90 13.52 7.61
CA THR A 154 -14.86 12.50 7.39
C THR A 154 -15.47 11.18 6.91
N TRP A 155 -16.60 10.77 7.48
CA TRP A 155 -17.33 9.57 7.06
C TRP A 155 -17.85 9.69 5.64
N GLN A 156 -18.35 10.86 5.22
CA GLN A 156 -18.79 11.09 3.85
C GLN A 156 -17.63 11.02 2.85
N GLU A 157 -16.45 11.52 3.21
CA GLU A 157 -15.24 11.36 2.40
C GLU A 157 -14.87 9.87 2.29
N PHE A 158 -14.87 9.15 3.41
CA PHE A 158 -14.61 7.71 3.42
C PHE A 158 -15.65 6.91 2.63
N ASN A 159 -16.94 7.23 2.75
CA ASN A 159 -18.02 6.58 2.00
C ASN A 159 -17.81 6.71 0.49
N CYS A 160 -17.31 7.87 0.00
CA CYS A 160 -16.97 8.01 -1.41
C CYS A 160 -15.85 7.05 -1.86
N THR A 161 -14.81 6.89 -1.04
CA THR A 161 -13.72 5.94 -1.31
C THR A 161 -14.20 4.49 -1.20
N TYR A 162 -15.02 4.18 -0.19
CA TYR A 162 -15.57 2.85 0.02
C TYR A 162 -16.52 2.45 -1.12
N ASP A 163 -17.40 3.35 -1.56
CA ASP A 163 -18.31 3.11 -2.70
C ASP A 163 -17.55 2.86 -4.02
N GLU A 164 -16.39 3.49 -4.20
CA GLU A 164 -15.57 3.32 -5.41
C GLU A 164 -14.89 1.94 -5.49
N HIS A 165 -14.39 1.45 -4.36
CA HIS A 165 -13.56 0.22 -4.32
C HIS A 165 -14.30 -1.02 -3.80
N VAL A 166 -15.32 -0.84 -2.96
CA VAL A 166 -16.12 -1.91 -2.35
C VAL A 166 -17.55 -1.89 -2.89
N GLY A 167 -18.17 -0.69 -2.96
CA GLY A 167 -19.61 -0.59 -3.12
C GLY A 167 -20.34 -1.08 -1.86
N HIS A 168 -21.51 -1.70 -2.02
CA HIS A 168 -22.27 -2.33 -0.93
C HIS A 168 -22.16 -3.85 -1.07
N ALA A 169 -21.07 -4.44 -0.58
CA ALA A 169 -20.68 -5.82 -0.92
C ALA A 169 -21.65 -6.88 -0.35
N THR A 170 -22.32 -6.58 0.75
CA THR A 170 -23.34 -7.46 1.34
C THR A 170 -24.72 -7.34 0.68
N LEU A 171 -24.93 -6.39 -0.24
CA LEU A 171 -26.22 -6.21 -0.91
C LEU A 171 -26.61 -7.47 -1.70
N GLY A 172 -27.75 -8.06 -1.37
CA GLY A 172 -28.28 -9.27 -2.00
C GLY A 172 -27.66 -10.58 -1.51
N THR A 173 -26.83 -10.57 -0.47
CA THR A 173 -26.34 -11.80 0.19
C THR A 173 -27.34 -12.30 1.25
N ASP A 174 -27.11 -13.51 1.80
CA ASP A 174 -27.92 -14.04 2.91
C ASP A 174 -27.63 -13.32 4.26
N HIS A 175 -26.68 -12.40 4.28
CA HIS A 175 -26.24 -11.61 5.43
C HIS A 175 -26.14 -10.12 5.07
N GLU A 176 -27.09 -9.65 4.26
CA GLU A 176 -27.22 -8.24 3.89
C GLU A 176 -27.42 -7.38 5.15
N VAL A 177 -26.57 -6.36 5.30
CA VAL A 177 -26.65 -5.35 6.36
C VAL A 177 -26.73 -3.96 5.75
N SER A 178 -27.13 -2.96 6.55
CA SER A 178 -27.08 -1.56 6.11
C SER A 178 -25.65 -1.16 5.70
N HIS A 179 -25.52 -0.28 4.71
CA HIS A 179 -24.21 0.18 4.22
C HIS A 179 -23.35 0.81 5.33
N ASN A 180 -23.95 1.58 6.25
CA ASN A 180 -23.19 2.17 7.35
C ASN A 180 -22.69 1.12 8.37
N HIS A 181 -23.44 0.03 8.57
CA HIS A 181 -22.96 -1.10 9.38
C HIS A 181 -21.78 -1.78 8.70
N GLU A 182 -21.88 -2.08 7.41
CA GLU A 182 -20.78 -2.69 6.63
C GLU A 182 -19.48 -1.87 6.73
N MET A 183 -19.57 -0.56 6.51
CA MET A 183 -18.44 0.37 6.67
C MET A 183 -17.90 0.39 8.11
N SER A 184 -18.78 0.37 9.12
CA SER A 184 -18.35 0.38 10.52
C SER A 184 -17.61 -0.91 10.90
N GLU A 185 -18.02 -2.04 10.37
CA GLU A 185 -17.37 -3.34 10.58
C GLU A 185 -15.99 -3.37 9.93
N PHE A 186 -15.82 -2.81 8.73
CA PHE A 186 -14.50 -2.64 8.12
C PHE A 186 -13.58 -1.76 8.97
N LEU A 187 -14.05 -0.56 9.36
CA LEU A 187 -13.26 0.37 10.15
C LEU A 187 -12.90 -0.23 11.53
N GLY A 188 -13.83 -0.94 12.16
CA GLY A 188 -13.61 -1.67 13.41
C GLY A 188 -12.60 -2.81 13.25
N PHE A 189 -12.72 -3.60 12.17
CA PHE A 189 -11.80 -4.67 11.82
C PHE A 189 -10.36 -4.16 11.71
N ILE A 190 -10.13 -3.13 10.89
CA ILE A 190 -8.79 -2.58 10.71
C ILE A 190 -8.29 -1.81 11.93
N ALA A 191 -9.15 -1.33 12.83
CA ALA A 191 -8.72 -0.62 14.04
C ALA A 191 -8.33 -1.56 15.19
N THR A 192 -8.79 -2.82 15.15
CA THR A 192 -8.70 -3.75 16.28
C THR A 192 -7.82 -4.97 16.00
N GLN A 193 -7.69 -5.39 14.73
CA GLN A 193 -6.87 -6.54 14.35
C GLN A 193 -5.43 -6.12 14.02
N ASP A 194 -4.45 -6.98 14.31
CA ASP A 194 -3.06 -6.76 13.88
C ASP A 194 -2.87 -7.05 12.38
N ASP A 195 -1.75 -6.60 11.80
CA ASP A 195 -1.47 -6.80 10.37
C ASP A 195 -1.47 -8.28 9.97
N GLU A 196 -0.98 -9.18 10.84
CA GLU A 196 -0.94 -10.62 10.59
C GLU A 196 -2.35 -11.21 10.50
N THR A 197 -3.26 -10.84 11.41
CA THR A 197 -4.65 -11.30 11.39
C THR A 197 -5.41 -10.73 10.19
N ILE A 198 -5.18 -9.46 9.84
CA ILE A 198 -5.78 -8.82 8.67
C ILE A 198 -5.33 -9.55 7.40
N GLU A 199 -4.03 -9.81 7.29
CA GLU A 199 -3.44 -10.63 6.24
C GLU A 199 -4.10 -12.01 6.19
N GLU A 200 -4.06 -12.80 7.25
CA GLU A 200 -4.62 -14.15 7.23
C GLU A 200 -6.12 -14.21 6.88
N THR A 201 -6.89 -13.18 7.29
CA THR A 201 -8.34 -13.13 7.06
C THR A 201 -8.68 -12.74 5.61
N LEU A 202 -7.96 -11.77 5.04
CA LEU A 202 -8.27 -11.19 3.73
C LEU A 202 -7.43 -11.76 2.59
N LEU A 203 -6.29 -12.39 2.88
CA LEU A 203 -5.37 -12.89 1.85
C LEU A 203 -6.01 -14.04 1.06
N ASN A 204 -6.29 -13.76 -0.21
CA ASN A 204 -6.33 -14.76 -1.28
C ASN A 204 -5.03 -14.65 -2.13
N ASP A 205 -4.81 -15.57 -3.08
CA ASP A 205 -3.62 -15.57 -3.95
C ASP A 205 -3.53 -14.35 -4.91
N GLU A 206 -4.60 -13.58 -5.07
CA GLU A 206 -4.69 -12.41 -5.95
C GLU A 206 -4.26 -11.11 -5.23
N TYR A 207 -4.51 -10.97 -3.93
CA TYR A 207 -4.29 -9.72 -3.16
C TYR A 207 -3.09 -9.74 -2.17
N ARG A 208 -2.03 -10.51 -2.46
CA ARG A 208 -0.94 -10.76 -1.49
C ARG A 208 -0.23 -9.52 -0.92
N PRO A 209 -0.29 -8.34 -1.56
CA PRO A 209 0.12 -7.04 -1.04
C PRO A 209 -0.40 -6.22 0.13
N ILE A 210 -1.34 -6.61 0.98
CA ILE A 210 -1.78 -5.64 2.02
C ILE A 210 -0.70 -5.37 3.09
N ARG A 211 0.44 -6.09 3.06
CA ARG A 211 1.60 -5.88 3.93
C ARG A 211 2.06 -4.42 3.97
N GLY A 212 2.09 -3.87 5.19
CA GLY A 212 2.51 -2.49 5.41
C GLY A 212 1.52 -1.45 4.86
N TRP A 213 0.23 -1.78 4.74
CA TRP A 213 -0.81 -0.81 4.37
C TRP A 213 -0.88 0.35 5.37
N ARG A 214 -0.70 0.10 6.68
CA ARG A 214 -0.60 1.15 7.72
C ARG A 214 0.67 1.97 7.62
N GLU A 215 1.73 1.39 7.06
CA GLU A 215 3.00 2.06 6.82
C GLU A 215 2.99 2.89 5.53
N ALA A 216 1.92 2.84 4.74
CA ALA A 216 1.78 3.63 3.53
C ALA A 216 1.68 5.11 3.90
N TRP A 217 2.81 5.81 3.78
CA TRP A 217 2.86 7.25 4.04
C TRP A 217 1.93 7.96 3.05
N PRO A 218 1.14 8.97 3.50
CA PRO A 218 0.37 9.79 2.59
C PRO A 218 1.27 10.28 1.47
N VAL A 219 0.71 10.35 0.26
CA VAL A 219 1.36 10.70 -1.02
C VAL A 219 1.88 12.17 -1.03
N ALA A 220 2.05 12.78 0.14
CA ALA A 220 2.05 14.21 0.37
C ALA A 220 3.39 14.95 0.13
N SER A 221 4.39 14.35 -0.52
CA SER A 221 5.48 15.16 -1.10
C SER A 221 6.15 14.49 -2.30
N ASP A 222 6.02 15.14 -3.46
CA ASP A 222 6.84 14.87 -4.64
C ASP A 222 8.31 15.15 -4.30
N ILE A 223 9.22 14.23 -4.66
CA ILE A 223 10.66 14.47 -4.55
C ILE A 223 11.07 15.42 -5.68
N SER A 224 11.45 16.64 -5.32
CA SER A 224 12.00 17.61 -6.27
C SER A 224 13.51 17.45 -6.37
N LEU A 225 14.01 17.26 -7.60
CA LEU A 225 15.43 17.26 -7.91
C LEU A 225 15.87 18.64 -8.41
N SER A 226 17.08 19.07 -8.04
CA SER A 226 17.71 20.31 -8.54
C SER A 226 19.22 20.14 -8.68
N GLU A 227 19.85 21.02 -9.47
CA GLU A 227 21.33 21.12 -9.62
C GLU A 227 22.01 19.92 -10.31
N TYR A 228 21.25 18.99 -10.87
CA TYR A 228 21.74 17.78 -11.57
C TYR A 228 22.02 18.01 -13.07
N GLU A 229 21.68 19.17 -13.63
CA GLU A 229 21.66 19.41 -15.09
C GLU A 229 23.05 19.32 -15.71
N SER A 230 24.09 19.71 -14.97
CA SER A 230 25.48 19.61 -15.42
C SER A 230 25.90 18.16 -15.66
N HIS A 231 25.45 17.23 -14.82
CA HIS A 231 25.70 15.80 -14.97
C HIS A 231 24.92 15.21 -16.15
N LEU A 232 23.66 15.61 -16.38
CA LEU A 232 22.91 15.18 -17.56
C LEU A 232 23.53 15.67 -18.85
N ASN A 233 23.98 16.92 -18.90
CA ASN A 233 24.66 17.48 -20.07
C ASN A 233 25.98 16.75 -20.36
N GLY A 234 26.77 16.48 -19.32
CA GLY A 234 28.01 15.72 -19.43
C GLY A 234 27.78 14.29 -19.95
N TYR A 235 26.79 13.60 -19.37
CA TYR A 235 26.37 12.28 -19.82
C TYR A 235 25.91 12.26 -21.28
N ALA A 236 25.01 13.18 -21.66
CA ALA A 236 24.47 13.23 -23.02
C ALA A 236 25.58 13.47 -24.06
N LYS A 237 26.51 14.38 -23.76
CA LYS A 237 27.69 14.63 -24.60
C LYS A 237 28.58 13.39 -24.69
N ALA A 238 28.90 12.75 -23.56
CA ALA A 238 29.71 11.54 -23.56
C ALA A 238 29.07 10.41 -24.38
N LYS A 239 27.76 10.23 -24.28
CA LYS A 239 27.03 9.23 -25.07
C LYS A 239 27.06 9.53 -26.57
N GLN A 240 26.81 10.78 -26.97
CA GLN A 240 26.86 11.21 -28.39
C GLN A 240 28.27 11.08 -28.98
N ASP A 241 29.30 11.39 -28.20
CA ASP A 241 30.70 11.28 -28.60
C ASP A 241 31.22 9.82 -28.57
N GLY A 242 30.38 8.85 -28.19
CA GLY A 242 30.74 7.43 -28.14
C GLY A 242 31.53 6.99 -26.91
N GLY A 243 31.61 7.83 -25.86
CA GLY A 243 32.39 7.60 -24.64
C GLY A 243 31.99 6.36 -23.85
N LEU A 244 30.75 5.88 -23.97
CA LEU A 244 30.25 4.69 -23.25
C LEU A 244 30.62 3.36 -23.94
N LYS A 245 31.35 3.40 -25.06
CA LYS A 245 31.83 2.23 -25.80
C LYS A 245 33.21 1.77 -25.31
N TRP A 246 33.59 0.54 -25.65
CA TRP A 246 34.88 -0.06 -25.30
C TRP A 246 36.11 0.74 -25.79
N ASP A 247 35.95 1.47 -26.89
CA ASP A 247 36.96 2.34 -27.51
C ASP A 247 36.67 3.84 -27.28
N GLY A 248 35.77 4.15 -26.35
CA GLY A 248 35.42 5.51 -25.97
C GLY A 248 36.59 6.25 -25.32
N ALA A 249 36.59 7.58 -25.42
CA ALA A 249 37.65 8.40 -24.83
C ALA A 249 37.47 8.54 -23.30
N ASP A 250 38.56 8.31 -22.56
CA ASP A 250 38.56 8.32 -21.09
C ASP A 250 38.51 9.75 -20.48
N ASP A 251 38.71 10.79 -21.29
CA ASP A 251 38.66 12.20 -20.88
C ASP A 251 37.25 12.79 -20.90
N LEU A 252 36.25 11.98 -21.26
CA LEU A 252 34.83 12.35 -21.24
C LEU A 252 34.23 12.24 -19.82
N TRP A 253 33.00 12.74 -19.67
CA TRP A 253 32.28 12.76 -18.39
C TRP A 253 32.21 11.38 -17.71
N ASN A 254 32.14 10.30 -18.49
CA ASN A 254 32.07 8.94 -17.98
C ASN A 254 33.42 8.39 -17.48
N LYS A 255 34.53 9.13 -17.59
CA LYS A 255 35.86 8.74 -17.06
C LYS A 255 36.31 7.33 -17.46
N GLY A 256 36.04 6.92 -18.71
CA GLY A 256 36.36 5.58 -19.21
C GLY A 256 35.42 4.45 -18.76
N HIS A 257 34.32 4.76 -18.07
CA HIS A 257 33.30 3.76 -17.74
C HIS A 257 32.53 3.33 -18.99
N VAL A 258 32.65 2.03 -19.31
CA VAL A 258 32.01 1.39 -20.47
C VAL A 258 30.66 0.80 -20.09
N GLU A 259 29.62 1.18 -20.83
CA GLU A 259 28.22 0.87 -20.52
C GLU A 259 27.43 0.35 -21.73
N VAL A 260 28.11 0.10 -22.86
CA VAL A 260 27.50 -0.39 -24.11
C VAL A 260 26.75 -1.72 -23.94
N TRP A 261 27.18 -2.56 -22.99
CA TRP A 261 26.54 -3.84 -22.68
C TRP A 261 25.07 -3.69 -22.21
N LYS A 262 24.67 -2.53 -21.66
CA LYS A 262 23.27 -2.26 -21.27
C LYS A 262 22.35 -2.24 -22.49
N ASP A 263 22.80 -1.63 -23.60
CA ASP A 263 22.04 -1.59 -24.85
C ASP A 263 21.96 -2.99 -25.50
N GLU A 264 23.04 -3.78 -25.42
CA GLU A 264 23.07 -5.16 -25.90
C GLU A 264 22.07 -6.04 -25.14
N TYR A 265 22.10 -5.97 -23.80
CA TYR A 265 21.20 -6.76 -22.96
C TYR A 265 19.74 -6.32 -23.10
N ARG A 266 19.47 -5.00 -23.17
CA ARG A 266 18.12 -4.50 -23.47
C ARG A 266 17.61 -5.06 -24.81
N LYS A 267 18.47 -5.08 -25.83
CA LYS A 267 18.10 -5.64 -27.14
C LYS A 267 17.85 -7.14 -27.06
N HIS A 268 18.62 -7.88 -26.29
CA HIS A 268 18.37 -9.31 -26.02
C HIS A 268 17.00 -9.51 -25.38
N VAL A 269 16.66 -8.78 -24.33
CA VAL A 269 15.35 -8.87 -23.68
C VAL A 269 14.21 -8.55 -24.66
N GLU A 270 14.35 -7.50 -25.47
CA GLU A 270 13.34 -7.08 -26.43
C GLU A 270 13.16 -8.08 -27.59
N THR A 271 14.25 -8.70 -28.07
CA THR A 271 14.22 -9.51 -29.30
C THR A 271 14.24 -11.02 -29.08
N VAL A 272 14.55 -11.46 -27.86
CA VAL A 272 14.63 -12.88 -27.50
C VAL A 272 13.63 -13.21 -26.39
N VAL A 273 13.68 -12.49 -25.26
CA VAL A 273 12.85 -12.82 -24.08
C VAL A 273 11.39 -12.50 -24.33
N LYS A 274 11.04 -11.24 -24.62
CA LYS A 274 9.64 -10.82 -24.81
C LYS A 274 8.90 -11.55 -25.94
N PRO A 275 9.54 -11.91 -27.07
CA PRO A 275 8.85 -12.69 -28.10
C PRO A 275 8.67 -14.18 -27.75
N LYS A 276 9.44 -14.69 -26.78
CA LYS A 276 9.44 -16.11 -26.41
C LYS A 276 8.46 -16.44 -25.28
N TYR A 277 8.21 -15.49 -24.38
CA TYR A 277 7.37 -15.68 -23.20
C TYR A 277 6.26 -14.64 -23.11
N ASP A 278 5.06 -15.04 -22.67
CA ASP A 278 4.09 -14.10 -22.14
C ASP A 278 4.49 -13.77 -20.69
N LEU A 279 5.21 -12.65 -20.52
CA LEU A 279 5.72 -12.28 -19.21
C LEU A 279 4.62 -12.00 -18.18
N THR A 280 3.38 -11.77 -18.59
CA THR A 280 2.23 -11.54 -17.70
C THR A 280 1.45 -12.82 -17.38
N ALA A 281 1.80 -13.93 -18.03
CA ALA A 281 1.17 -15.23 -17.87
C ALA A 281 2.21 -16.35 -18.08
N ILE A 282 3.26 -16.34 -17.26
CA ILE A 282 4.35 -17.32 -17.28
C ILE A 282 3.81 -18.65 -16.77
N ASP A 283 4.08 -19.74 -17.49
CA ASP A 283 3.77 -21.09 -17.04
C ASP A 283 4.91 -21.67 -16.16
N SER A 284 4.59 -22.66 -15.32
CA SER A 284 5.57 -23.23 -14.37
C SER A 284 6.76 -23.91 -15.05
N ASP A 285 6.58 -24.49 -16.23
CA ASP A 285 7.65 -25.08 -17.04
C ASP A 285 8.47 -24.05 -17.82
N GLU A 286 8.02 -22.80 -17.91
CA GLU A 286 8.73 -21.69 -18.52
C GLU A 286 9.68 -20.96 -17.56
N VAL A 287 9.54 -21.18 -16.25
CA VAL A 287 10.37 -20.52 -15.22
C VAL A 287 11.86 -20.79 -15.44
N GLU A 288 12.27 -22.05 -15.59
CA GLU A 288 13.69 -22.38 -15.79
C GLU A 288 14.25 -21.79 -17.10
N PRO A 289 13.61 -22.01 -18.28
CA PRO A 289 14.03 -21.38 -19.52
C PRO A 289 14.11 -19.84 -19.47
N LEU A 290 13.13 -19.19 -18.84
CA LEU A 290 13.10 -17.73 -18.71
C LEU A 290 14.30 -17.24 -17.90
N LEU A 291 14.58 -17.86 -16.76
CA LEU A 291 15.70 -17.48 -15.90
C LEU A 291 17.05 -17.74 -16.57
N ASP A 292 17.16 -18.77 -17.40
CA ASP A 292 18.35 -19.04 -18.21
C ASP A 292 18.56 -17.96 -19.27
N ASP A 293 17.52 -17.58 -20.02
CA ASP A 293 17.61 -16.52 -21.02
C ASP A 293 17.92 -15.15 -20.38
N LEU A 294 17.54 -14.92 -19.12
CA LEU A 294 17.92 -13.75 -18.34
C LEU A 294 19.33 -13.83 -17.73
N THR A 295 20.00 -15.00 -17.73
CA THR A 295 21.35 -15.17 -17.14
C THR A 295 22.47 -14.85 -18.16
N GLU A 296 22.15 -14.13 -19.23
CA GLU A 296 23.12 -13.81 -20.28
C GLU A 296 24.19 -12.79 -19.84
N SER A 297 25.39 -12.96 -20.38
CA SER A 297 26.54 -12.07 -20.08
C SER A 297 26.72 -10.95 -21.11
N MET A 298 26.18 -11.09 -22.33
CA MET A 298 26.43 -10.16 -23.45
C MET A 298 27.95 -9.90 -23.61
N SER A 299 28.38 -8.66 -23.90
CA SER A 299 29.80 -8.29 -23.87
C SER A 299 30.38 -8.08 -22.46
N ALA A 300 29.64 -8.31 -21.38
CA ALA A 300 30.13 -8.15 -20.01
C ALA A 300 30.97 -9.36 -19.57
N SER A 301 31.84 -9.16 -18.57
CA SER A 301 32.71 -10.22 -18.04
C SER A 301 32.00 -11.25 -17.15
N SER A 302 30.71 -11.06 -16.88
CA SER A 302 29.87 -11.89 -16.01
C SER A 302 28.40 -11.71 -16.40
N PRO A 303 27.51 -12.65 -16.02
CA PRO A 303 26.06 -12.51 -16.24
C PRO A 303 25.56 -11.13 -15.81
N VAL A 304 24.79 -10.48 -16.68
CA VAL A 304 24.34 -9.09 -16.49
C VAL A 304 23.59 -8.91 -15.17
N PRO A 305 22.67 -9.82 -14.76
CA PRO A 305 22.00 -9.68 -13.47
C PRO A 305 22.96 -9.68 -12.29
N ALA A 306 23.91 -10.61 -12.27
CA ALA A 306 24.91 -10.71 -11.21
C ALA A 306 25.81 -9.46 -11.16
N TYR A 307 26.21 -8.95 -12.33
CA TYR A 307 27.02 -7.74 -12.44
C TYR A 307 26.32 -6.52 -11.83
N MET A 308 25.09 -6.25 -12.26
CA MET A 308 24.26 -5.13 -11.80
C MET A 308 23.95 -5.20 -10.30
N LEU A 309 23.77 -6.40 -9.77
CA LEU A 309 23.56 -6.65 -8.32
C LEU A 309 24.85 -6.57 -7.49
N GLY A 310 25.97 -6.13 -8.07
CA GLY A 310 27.22 -5.90 -7.34
C GLY A 310 28.26 -7.00 -7.48
N GLY A 311 28.28 -7.70 -8.62
CA GLY A 311 29.29 -8.70 -8.95
C GLY A 311 29.15 -9.96 -8.10
N ARG A 312 30.14 -10.26 -7.25
CA ARG A 312 30.17 -11.52 -6.49
C ARG A 312 28.95 -11.71 -5.59
N GLN A 313 28.58 -10.68 -4.82
CA GLN A 313 27.40 -10.75 -3.94
C GLN A 313 26.11 -10.83 -4.76
N GLY A 314 26.04 -10.06 -5.85
CA GLY A 314 24.94 -10.14 -6.80
C GLY A 314 24.78 -11.52 -7.44
N GLY A 315 25.88 -12.22 -7.71
CA GLY A 315 25.87 -13.60 -8.20
C GLY A 315 25.34 -14.61 -7.17
N ILE A 316 25.61 -14.40 -5.87
CA ILE A 316 25.03 -15.24 -4.80
C ILE A 316 23.52 -15.03 -4.75
N LEU A 317 23.06 -13.77 -4.74
CA LEU A 317 21.64 -13.45 -4.73
C LEU A 317 20.91 -13.99 -5.96
N TRP A 318 21.46 -13.76 -7.16
CA TRP A 318 20.89 -14.28 -8.41
C TRP A 318 20.79 -15.81 -8.40
N SER A 319 21.82 -16.50 -7.89
CA SER A 319 21.79 -17.96 -7.77
C SER A 319 20.76 -18.44 -6.76
N GLY A 320 20.60 -17.73 -5.63
CA GLY A 320 19.56 -18.00 -4.64
C GLY A 320 18.16 -17.81 -5.20
N PHE A 321 17.93 -16.73 -5.95
CA PHE A 321 16.71 -16.46 -6.68
C PHE A 321 16.35 -17.57 -7.68
N LYS A 322 17.31 -18.00 -8.50
CA LYS A 322 17.11 -19.14 -9.41
C LYS A 322 16.75 -20.40 -8.64
N LYS A 323 17.53 -20.75 -7.62
CA LYS A 323 17.30 -21.94 -6.79
C LYS A 323 15.89 -21.94 -6.17
N ARG A 324 15.48 -20.84 -5.55
CA ARG A 324 14.15 -20.68 -4.95
C ARG A 324 13.03 -20.81 -5.98
N SER A 325 13.21 -20.22 -7.16
CA SER A 325 12.23 -20.30 -8.24
C SER A 325 12.04 -21.71 -8.78
N LEU A 326 13.11 -22.53 -8.77
CA LEU A 326 13.06 -23.93 -9.23
C LEU A 326 12.60 -24.91 -8.14
N GLU A 327 12.65 -24.51 -6.87
CA GLU A 327 12.10 -25.30 -5.76
C GLU A 327 10.56 -25.28 -5.74
N ASP A 328 9.95 -24.18 -6.20
CA ASP A 328 8.50 -24.00 -6.30
C ASP A 328 8.13 -23.22 -7.57
N PRO A 329 8.17 -23.88 -8.75
CA PRO A 329 7.99 -23.22 -10.04
C PRO A 329 6.58 -22.71 -10.28
N GLU A 330 5.55 -23.33 -9.69
CA GLU A 330 4.16 -22.86 -9.82
C GLU A 330 3.98 -21.50 -9.13
N VAL A 331 4.44 -21.38 -7.89
CA VAL A 331 4.37 -20.10 -7.16
C VAL A 331 5.30 -19.07 -7.79
N ALA A 332 6.51 -19.47 -8.21
CA ALA A 332 7.44 -18.57 -8.87
C ALA A 332 6.87 -17.99 -10.18
N ALA A 333 6.23 -18.82 -11.01
CA ALA A 333 5.59 -18.38 -12.25
C ALA A 333 4.50 -17.35 -11.97
N SER A 334 3.64 -17.60 -10.97
CA SER A 334 2.61 -16.65 -10.53
C SER A 334 3.20 -15.33 -10.03
N VAL A 335 4.24 -15.38 -9.20
CA VAL A 335 4.91 -14.18 -8.64
C VAL A 335 5.61 -13.37 -9.73
N LEU A 336 6.29 -14.02 -10.68
CA LEU A 336 6.97 -13.34 -11.80
C LEU A 336 5.97 -12.74 -12.79
N SER A 337 4.88 -13.46 -13.08
CA SER A 337 3.78 -12.96 -13.93
C SER A 337 3.21 -11.67 -13.37
N TYR A 338 2.91 -11.67 -12.07
CA TYR A 338 2.44 -10.49 -11.37
C TYR A 338 3.50 -9.39 -11.29
N LEU A 339 4.77 -9.74 -11.05
CA LEU A 339 5.86 -8.76 -11.08
C LEU A 339 5.90 -8.03 -12.43
N PHE A 340 5.66 -8.72 -13.55
CA PHE A 340 5.71 -8.10 -14.87
C PHE A 340 4.38 -7.50 -15.34
N ASN A 341 3.25 -7.70 -14.64
CA ASN A 341 1.98 -7.06 -15.02
C ASN A 341 2.04 -5.54 -14.81
N ASP A 342 2.13 -4.74 -15.87
CA ASP A 342 2.25 -3.28 -15.75
C ASP A 342 0.94 -2.54 -15.50
N ASP A 343 -0.19 -3.25 -15.55
CA ASP A 343 -1.50 -2.71 -15.20
C ASP A 343 -1.64 -2.52 -13.67
N ASP A 344 -0.94 -3.33 -12.88
CA ASP A 344 -0.92 -3.25 -11.42
C ASP A 344 0.10 -2.25 -10.90
N HIS A 345 -0.22 -1.61 -9.77
CA HIS A 345 0.70 -0.68 -9.13
C HIS A 345 1.99 -1.38 -8.68
N VAL A 346 3.15 -0.77 -8.97
CA VAL A 346 4.47 -1.37 -8.73
C VAL A 346 4.70 -1.79 -7.27
N ASN A 347 4.09 -1.12 -6.30
CA ASN A 347 4.23 -1.48 -4.89
C ASN A 347 3.68 -2.88 -4.61
N LEU A 348 2.47 -3.17 -5.10
CA LEU A 348 1.84 -4.49 -4.94
C LEU A 348 2.68 -5.57 -5.64
N ARG A 349 3.19 -5.26 -6.83
CA ARG A 349 4.03 -6.18 -7.61
C ARG A 349 5.33 -6.53 -6.88
N LEU A 350 5.99 -5.51 -6.33
CA LEU A 350 7.22 -5.67 -5.57
C LEU A 350 6.98 -6.36 -4.23
N ASP A 351 5.93 -6.02 -3.50
CA ASP A 351 5.64 -6.63 -2.21
C ASP A 351 5.31 -8.15 -2.36
N ARG A 352 4.67 -8.55 -3.47
CA ARG A 352 4.42 -9.97 -3.77
C ARG A 352 5.73 -10.70 -4.03
N PHE A 353 6.62 -10.06 -4.80
CA PHE A 353 7.98 -10.55 -5.01
C PHE A 353 8.75 -10.66 -3.69
N GLY A 354 8.68 -9.62 -2.85
CA GLY A 354 9.32 -9.55 -1.54
C GLY A 354 8.86 -10.66 -0.61
N SER A 355 7.56 -10.97 -0.61
CA SER A 355 6.97 -11.99 0.26
C SER A 355 7.41 -13.41 -0.08
N PHE A 356 7.56 -13.73 -1.38
CA PHE A 356 7.98 -15.07 -1.79
C PHE A 356 9.50 -15.30 -1.70
N TYR A 357 10.28 -14.24 -1.93
CA TYR A 357 11.75 -14.30 -1.95
C TYR A 357 12.43 -13.68 -0.72
N GLY A 358 11.67 -13.31 0.32
CA GLY A 358 12.15 -12.61 1.51
C GLY A 358 13.32 -13.30 2.22
N ASP A 359 13.31 -14.63 2.26
CA ASP A 359 14.35 -15.46 2.88
C ASP A 359 15.72 -15.37 2.19
N LEU A 360 15.82 -14.72 1.02
CA LEU A 360 17.08 -14.53 0.31
C LEU A 360 17.93 -13.38 0.86
N ASP A 361 17.32 -12.41 1.54
CA ASP A 361 17.99 -11.20 2.01
C ASP A 361 17.32 -10.64 3.27
N ASP A 362 17.91 -10.92 4.44
CA ASP A 362 17.44 -10.43 5.75
C ASP A 362 17.29 -8.89 5.82
N GLY A 363 18.07 -8.16 5.00
CA GLY A 363 18.02 -6.69 4.94
C GLY A 363 17.05 -6.15 3.90
N GLY A 364 16.53 -6.99 2.99
CA GLY A 364 15.57 -6.68 1.95
C GLY A 364 16.03 -5.71 0.83
N GLY A 365 17.02 -4.85 1.05
CA GLY A 365 17.46 -3.88 0.04
C GLY A 365 18.06 -4.50 -1.22
N GLN A 366 18.71 -5.67 -1.11
CA GLN A 366 19.20 -6.39 -2.28
C GLN A 366 18.05 -7.10 -3.01
N LEU A 367 17.04 -7.56 -2.27
CA LEU A 367 15.84 -8.14 -2.86
C LEU A 367 15.05 -7.14 -3.70
N LEU A 368 14.93 -5.89 -3.22
CA LEU A 368 14.35 -4.80 -4.02
C LEU A 368 15.21 -4.48 -5.25
N SER A 369 16.54 -4.57 -5.13
CA SER A 369 17.46 -4.42 -6.28
C SER A 369 17.24 -5.54 -7.32
N LEU A 370 16.99 -6.77 -6.86
CA LEU A 370 16.71 -7.94 -7.70
C LEU A 370 15.37 -7.83 -8.44
N ALA A 371 14.32 -7.36 -7.79
CA ALA A 371 13.04 -7.16 -8.47
C ALA A 371 13.15 -6.03 -9.51
N THR A 372 13.77 -4.91 -9.13
CA THR A 372 13.83 -3.72 -9.97
C THR A 372 14.82 -3.84 -11.13
N ILE A 373 15.85 -4.70 -11.06
CA ILE A 373 16.66 -5.02 -12.23
C ILE A 373 15.85 -5.74 -13.32
N LEU A 374 14.98 -6.69 -12.93
CA LEU A 374 14.10 -7.39 -13.88
C LEU A 374 13.17 -6.38 -14.56
N LEU A 375 12.52 -5.52 -13.75
CA LEU A 375 11.64 -4.47 -14.24
C LEU A 375 12.35 -3.46 -15.16
N THR A 376 13.57 -3.04 -14.82
CA THR A 376 14.33 -2.05 -15.60
C THR A 376 14.66 -2.55 -17.00
N PHE A 377 14.85 -3.85 -17.21
CA PHE A 377 15.14 -4.38 -18.55
C PHE A 377 13.88 -4.73 -19.33
N VAL A 378 12.82 -5.20 -18.67
CA VAL A 378 11.53 -5.48 -19.32
C VAL A 378 10.82 -4.19 -19.71
N TYR A 379 10.83 -3.17 -18.83
CA TYR A 379 10.20 -1.87 -19.03
C TYR A 379 11.22 -0.72 -18.88
N PRO A 380 12.16 -0.59 -19.83
CA PRO A 380 13.31 0.31 -19.69
C PRO A 380 12.97 1.80 -19.68
N ARG A 381 11.72 2.20 -19.95
CA ARG A 381 11.28 3.59 -19.81
C ARG A 381 10.47 3.85 -18.54
N GLU A 382 10.12 2.80 -17.80
CA GLU A 382 9.21 2.89 -16.65
C GLU A 382 9.94 2.77 -15.32
N TYR A 383 10.89 1.85 -15.22
CA TYR A 383 11.52 1.50 -13.94
C TYR A 383 13.04 1.73 -13.95
N VAL A 384 13.54 2.43 -12.93
CA VAL A 384 14.97 2.51 -12.63
C VAL A 384 15.38 1.40 -11.67
N LEU A 385 16.62 0.92 -11.80
CA LEU A 385 17.20 -0.04 -10.85
C LEU A 385 17.36 0.61 -9.48
N TYR A 386 16.76 0.00 -8.46
CA TYR A 386 17.05 0.33 -7.08
C TYR A 386 18.44 -0.16 -6.68
N ARG A 387 19.24 0.74 -6.10
CA ARG A 387 20.47 0.38 -5.40
C ARG A 387 20.73 1.43 -4.34
N TRP A 388 20.55 1.05 -3.06
CA TRP A 388 20.59 1.99 -1.94
C TRP A 388 21.81 2.94 -1.98
N GLY A 389 23.03 2.41 -2.17
CA GLY A 389 24.23 3.25 -2.16
C GLY A 389 24.25 4.32 -3.26
N LEU A 390 23.80 3.98 -4.47
CA LEU A 390 23.74 4.92 -5.59
C LEU A 390 22.64 5.97 -5.37
N MET A 391 21.45 5.50 -4.99
CA MET A 391 20.30 6.38 -4.77
C MET A 391 20.52 7.30 -3.56
N SER A 392 21.03 6.79 -2.45
CA SER A 392 21.32 7.59 -1.26
C SER A 392 22.31 8.71 -1.54
N THR A 393 23.34 8.43 -2.34
CA THR A 393 24.35 9.42 -2.73
C THR A 393 23.77 10.46 -3.67
N PHE A 394 23.07 10.04 -4.73
CA PHE A 394 22.51 10.95 -5.71
C PHE A 394 21.39 11.83 -5.12
N PHE A 395 20.41 11.23 -4.44
CA PHE A 395 19.29 11.98 -3.86
C PHE A 395 19.73 12.80 -2.64
N GLY A 396 20.75 12.37 -1.89
CA GLY A 396 21.30 13.17 -0.80
C GLY A 396 22.01 14.45 -1.28
N ASP A 397 22.55 14.44 -2.51
CA ASP A 397 23.23 15.61 -3.09
C ASP A 397 22.29 16.49 -3.93
N PHE A 398 21.22 15.94 -4.53
CA PHE A 398 20.36 16.66 -5.49
C PHE A 398 18.89 16.82 -5.08
N ALA A 399 18.48 16.30 -3.92
CA ALA A 399 17.13 16.46 -3.37
C ALA A 399 17.16 16.70 -1.86
N ASP A 400 16.10 17.32 -1.34
CA ASP A 400 15.81 17.33 0.10
C ASP A 400 15.11 16.01 0.51
N TYR A 401 15.74 14.87 0.18
CA TYR A 401 15.18 13.55 0.43
C TYR A 401 16.23 12.58 0.95
N ASN A 402 15.94 11.93 2.08
CA ASN A 402 16.82 10.93 2.66
C ASN A 402 16.34 9.50 2.33
N VAL A 403 17.17 8.76 1.60
CA VAL A 403 16.90 7.36 1.22
C VAL A 403 17.19 6.43 2.39
N ARG A 404 16.19 5.63 2.77
CA ARG A 404 16.29 4.69 3.88
C ARG A 404 16.81 3.35 3.35
N THR A 405 17.57 2.63 4.16
CA THR A 405 17.96 1.24 3.84
C THR A 405 16.77 0.31 4.06
N GLY A 406 16.67 -0.77 3.28
CA GLY A 406 15.65 -1.81 3.47
C GLY A 406 14.87 -2.15 2.21
N PHE A 407 13.91 -3.06 2.35
CA PHE A 407 12.86 -3.30 1.36
C PHE A 407 11.70 -2.32 1.62
N ASN A 408 11.61 -1.26 0.83
CA ASN A 408 10.55 -0.26 0.96
C ASN A 408 10.05 0.15 -0.43
N THR A 409 8.89 -0.39 -0.80
CA THR A 409 8.32 -0.24 -2.15
C THR A 409 7.74 1.16 -2.37
N ASP A 410 7.16 1.78 -1.36
CA ASP A 410 6.71 3.18 -1.42
C ASP A 410 7.87 4.15 -1.69
N GLN A 411 8.99 3.99 -0.97
CA GLN A 411 10.19 4.77 -1.20
C GLN A 411 10.72 4.54 -2.61
N TYR A 412 10.77 3.28 -3.05
CA TYR A 412 11.17 2.96 -4.42
C TYR A 412 10.30 3.68 -5.45
N TRP A 413 8.97 3.58 -5.33
CA TRP A 413 8.04 4.23 -6.24
C TRP A 413 8.24 5.74 -6.30
N LYS A 414 8.41 6.41 -5.15
CA LYS A 414 8.71 7.85 -5.08
C LYS A 414 10.00 8.20 -5.82
N LEU A 415 11.08 7.44 -5.57
CA LEU A 415 12.36 7.63 -6.25
C LEU A 415 12.23 7.38 -7.76
N ASN A 416 11.47 6.37 -8.17
CA ASN A 416 11.22 6.03 -9.57
C ASN A 416 10.44 7.14 -10.29
N VAL A 417 9.37 7.65 -9.69
CA VAL A 417 8.58 8.77 -10.21
C VAL A 417 9.45 10.02 -10.38
N ALA A 418 10.29 10.32 -9.39
CA ALA A 418 11.21 11.46 -9.46
C ALA A 418 12.23 11.31 -10.61
N CYS A 419 12.82 10.12 -10.75
CA CYS A 419 13.71 9.79 -11.86
C CYS A 419 13.03 9.97 -13.22
N LYS A 420 11.79 9.49 -13.35
CA LYS A 420 11.01 9.58 -14.59
C LYS A 420 10.67 11.03 -14.93
N ARG A 421 10.11 11.78 -13.97
CA ARG A 421 9.61 13.16 -14.16
C ARG A 421 10.72 14.18 -14.36
N HIS A 422 11.86 14.01 -13.70
CA HIS A 422 12.97 14.95 -13.77
C HIS A 422 14.07 14.46 -14.71
N LEU A 423 14.71 13.34 -14.38
CA LEU A 423 15.94 12.91 -15.07
C LEU A 423 15.67 12.37 -16.48
N LEU A 424 14.73 11.43 -16.64
CA LEU A 424 14.41 10.85 -17.95
C LEU A 424 13.77 11.89 -18.86
N ALA A 425 12.83 12.69 -18.36
CA ALA A 425 12.22 13.78 -19.12
C ALA A 425 13.24 14.81 -19.62
N ASP A 426 14.28 15.09 -18.84
CA ASP A 426 15.38 15.96 -19.27
C ASP A 426 16.30 15.29 -20.31
N LEU A 427 16.57 14.00 -20.16
CA LEU A 427 17.33 13.24 -21.16
C LEU A 427 16.59 13.16 -22.49
N ASP A 428 15.26 13.02 -22.49
CA ASP A 428 14.43 12.98 -23.72
C ASP A 428 14.60 14.26 -24.56
N ARG A 429 15.00 15.38 -23.95
CA ARG A 429 15.30 16.63 -24.68
C ARG A 429 16.69 16.67 -25.30
N ARG A 430 17.57 15.72 -24.97
CA ARG A 430 19.01 15.74 -25.28
C ARG A 430 19.47 14.54 -26.09
N LEU A 431 18.79 13.41 -25.98
CA LEU A 431 19.14 12.14 -26.59
C LEU A 431 17.97 11.53 -27.34
N ASP A 432 18.28 10.72 -28.34
CA ASP A 432 17.28 9.91 -29.04
C ASP A 432 16.95 8.67 -28.20
N ASN A 433 15.68 8.57 -27.78
CA ASN A 433 15.12 7.42 -27.05
C ASN A 433 15.93 6.98 -25.81
N PRO A 434 16.21 7.88 -24.85
CA PRO A 434 16.84 7.49 -23.59
C PRO A 434 15.93 6.59 -22.76
N THR A 435 16.53 5.91 -21.78
CA THR A 435 15.86 4.93 -20.91
C THR A 435 16.30 5.12 -19.46
N MET A 436 15.61 4.47 -18.52
CA MET A 436 16.00 4.42 -17.12
C MET A 436 17.35 3.70 -16.89
N LEU A 437 17.84 2.95 -17.87
CA LEU A 437 19.23 2.46 -17.89
C LEU A 437 20.25 3.59 -18.01
N ASP A 438 19.90 4.67 -18.72
CA ASP A 438 20.72 5.86 -18.84
C ASP A 438 20.72 6.64 -17.51
N VAL A 439 19.54 6.79 -16.90
CA VAL A 439 19.38 7.37 -15.55
C VAL A 439 20.22 6.58 -14.53
N HIS A 440 20.14 5.25 -14.55
CA HIS A 440 20.98 4.41 -13.69
C HIS A 440 22.48 4.62 -13.95
N THR A 441 22.90 4.77 -15.21
CA THR A 441 24.30 5.06 -15.57
C THR A 441 24.77 6.39 -15.00
N ILE A 442 23.90 7.41 -15.02
CA ILE A 442 24.21 8.72 -14.44
C ILE A 442 24.49 8.58 -12.94
N MET A 443 23.60 7.90 -12.22
CA MET A 443 23.77 7.66 -10.78
C MET A 443 25.00 6.81 -10.47
N TYR A 444 25.26 5.79 -11.30
CA TYR A 444 26.39 4.88 -11.13
C TYR A 444 27.74 5.58 -11.28
N VAL A 445 27.92 6.37 -12.34
CA VAL A 445 29.15 7.14 -12.58
C VAL A 445 29.30 8.29 -11.57
N TYR A 446 28.18 8.87 -11.11
CA TYR A 446 28.19 9.92 -10.09
C TYR A 446 28.63 9.44 -8.71
N ASP A 447 28.26 8.20 -8.32
CA ASP A 447 28.51 7.69 -6.98
C ASP A 447 29.97 7.83 -6.55
N ARG A 448 30.20 8.32 -5.33
CA ARG A 448 31.52 8.80 -4.86
C ARG A 448 32.61 7.74 -4.88
N LYS A 449 32.26 6.45 -4.79
CA LYS A 449 33.21 5.34 -4.96
C LYS A 449 33.82 5.27 -6.36
N TYR A 450 33.16 5.86 -7.36
CA TYR A 450 33.58 5.89 -8.76
C TYR A 450 33.95 7.30 -9.22
N ALA A 451 33.38 8.36 -8.61
CA ALA A 451 33.77 9.73 -8.90
C ALA A 451 35.19 10.09 -8.39
N ASP A 452 35.64 9.51 -7.27
CA ASP A 452 36.94 9.80 -6.64
C ASP A 452 38.02 8.74 -6.95
N GLY A 453 37.81 7.92 -7.99
CA GLY A 453 38.82 6.97 -8.48
C GLY A 453 39.97 7.65 -9.24
N ASN A 454 40.81 8.40 -8.53
CA ASN A 454 42.20 8.72 -8.88
C ASN A 454 43.04 8.92 -7.61
#